data_AF-A0A291PMF5-F1
#
_entry.id   AF-A0A291PMF5-F1
#
_cell.length_a   1.000
_cell.length_b   1.000
_cell.length_c   1.000
_cell.angle_alpha   90.00
_cell.angle_beta   90.00
_cell.angle_gamma   90.00
#
_symmetry.space_group_name_H-M   'P 1'
#
loop_
_entity.id
_entity.type
_entity.pdbx_description
1 polymer ?
#
loop_
_entity_poly.entity_id
_entity_poly.type
_entity_poly.pdbx_seq_one_letter_code
_entity_poly.pdbx_strand_id
1 'polypeptide(L)' 'MDASTYAETVTGVLKRKYGPLKCAAKLLARAVGSTPRTVQNWLDGTNAPRGAELIRLMQECDELRDEIFRLVEEGKCQKE' A
#
# COMPACT_ATOMS: atom_id res chain seq x y z
N MET A 1 -14.22 -7.45 -6.51
CA MET A 1 -13.06 -6.60 -6.12
C MET A 1 -13.38 -6.02 -4.77
N ASP A 2 -13.06 -6.80 -3.75
CA ASP A 2 -13.46 -6.56 -2.38
C ASP A 2 -12.38 -5.71 -1.70
N ALA A 3 -12.78 -4.84 -0.78
CA ALA A 3 -11.87 -3.97 -0.04
C ALA A 3 -10.76 -4.77 0.68
N SER A 4 -11.02 -6.03 1.01
CA SER A 4 -10.04 -6.97 1.58
C SER A 4 -8.89 -7.28 0.63
N THR A 5 -9.15 -7.59 -0.64
CA THR A 5 -8.08 -7.90 -1.62
C THR A 5 -7.16 -6.70 -1.83
N TYR A 6 -7.73 -5.50 -1.87
CA TYR A 6 -6.94 -4.26 -1.97
C TYR A 6 -6.05 -4.05 -0.74
N ALA A 7 -6.61 -4.18 0.46
CA ALA A 7 -5.85 -4.02 1.70
C ALA A 7 -4.72 -5.07 1.80
N GLU A 8 -5.01 -6.32 1.47
CA GLU A 8 -4.03 -7.42 1.48
C GLU A 8 -2.90 -7.20 0.50
N THR A 9 -3.19 -6.77 -0.74
CA THR A 9 -2.15 -6.45 -1.73
C THR A 9 -1.26 -5.30 -1.26
N VAL A 10 -1.85 -4.20 -0.78
CA VAL A 10 -1.09 -3.05 -0.26
C VAL A 10 -0.21 -3.47 0.93
N THR A 11 -0.78 -4.18 1.89
CA THR A 11 -0.05 -4.69 3.06
C THR A 11 1.07 -5.64 2.65
N GLY A 12 0.82 -6.53 1.69
CA GLY A 12 1.81 -7.47 1.17
C GLY A 12 3.02 -6.78 0.55
N VAL A 13 2.78 -5.78 -0.31
CA VAL A 13 3.86 -5.00 -0.92
C VAL A 13 4.61 -4.19 0.13
N LEU A 14 3.91 -3.51 1.04
CA LEU A 14 4.56 -2.73 2.09
C LEU A 14 5.42 -3.62 3.00
N LYS A 15 4.93 -4.80 3.39
CA LYS A 15 5.71 -5.77 4.19
C LYS A 15 6.93 -6.28 3.44
N ARG A 16 6.80 -6.61 2.15
CA ARG A 16 7.92 -7.08 1.33
C ARG A 16 9.02 -6.03 1.20
N LYS A 17 8.62 -4.80 0.90
CA LYS A 17 9.55 -3.70 0.59
C LYS A 17 10.13 -3.03 1.82
N TYR A 18 9.30 -2.84 2.85
CA TYR A 18 9.66 -2.06 4.03
C TYR A 18 9.73 -2.89 5.32
N GLY A 19 9.15 -4.09 5.38
CA GLY A 19 9.30 -5.00 6.53
C GLY A 19 10.74 -5.23 7.02
N PRO A 20 11.77 -5.33 6.16
CA PRO A 20 13.15 -5.48 6.63
C PRO A 20 13.76 -4.18 7.21
N LEU A 21 13.14 -3.02 7.01
CA LEU A 21 13.61 -1.75 7.59
C LEU A 21 13.05 -1.56 9.00
N LYS A 22 13.92 -1.61 10.02
CA LYS A 22 13.57 -1.36 11.44
C LYS A 22 12.86 -0.01 11.69
N CYS A 23 13.00 0.96 10.79
CA CYS A 23 12.38 2.29 10.88
C CYS A 23 11.38 2.58 9.74
N ALA A 24 10.90 1.55 9.04
CA ALA A 24 10.00 1.66 7.91
C ALA A 24 8.81 2.58 8.15
N ALA A 25 8.06 2.35 9.22
CA ALA A 25 6.85 3.11 9.53
C ALA A 25 7.14 4.61 9.66
N LYS A 26 8.28 4.99 10.26
CA LYS A 26 8.68 6.38 10.46
C LYS A 26 9.17 7.03 9.16
N LEU A 27 9.88 6.27 8.33
CA LEU A 27 10.42 6.74 7.05
C LEU A 27 9.29 6.96 6.04
N LEU A 28 8.41 5.98 5.88
CA LEU A 28 7.20 6.07 5.06
C LEU A 28 6.25 7.17 5.54
N ALA A 29 6.04 7.28 6.86
CA ALA A 29 5.21 8.34 7.42
C ALA A 29 5.69 9.73 6.99
N ARG A 30 7.01 9.95 7.01
CA ARG A 30 7.61 11.22 6.57
C ARG A 30 7.45 11.44 5.06
N ALA A 31 7.65 10.40 4.26
CA ALA A 31 7.57 10.46 2.80
C ALA A 31 6.14 10.73 2.30
N VAL A 32 5.16 10.03 2.88
CA VAL A 32 3.74 10.06 2.48
C VAL A 32 2.97 11.17 3.21
N GLY A 33 3.60 11.87 4.16
CA GLY A 33 2.93 12.89 5.00
C GLY A 33 1.85 12.28 5.90
N SER A 34 2.06 11.07 6.40
CA SER A 34 1.16 10.35 7.30
C SER A 34 1.78 10.15 8.68
N THR A 35 1.01 9.65 9.64
CA THR A 35 1.56 9.35 10.97
C THR A 35 2.19 7.95 11.01
N PRO A 36 3.24 7.71 11.82
CA PRO A 36 3.82 6.38 11.98
C PRO A 36 2.80 5.33 12.41
N ARG A 37 1.84 5.73 13.27
CA ARG A 37 0.73 4.88 13.72
C ARG A 37 -0.16 4.45 12.55
N THR A 38 -0.48 5.38 11.65
CA THR A 38 -1.27 5.08 10.45
C THR A 38 -0.55 4.10 9.53
N VAL A 39 0.74 4.33 9.27
CA VAL A 39 1.56 3.42 8.45
C VAL A 39 1.70 2.04 9.10
N GLN A 40 1.86 1.99 10.42
CA GLN A 40 1.87 0.74 11.18
C GLN A 40 0.56 -0.03 10.98
N ASN A 41 -0.59 0.64 11.05
CA ASN A 41 -1.88 0.00 10.81
C ASN A 41 -2.02 -0.54 9.38
N TRP A 42 -1.38 0.07 8.39
CA TRP A 42 -1.33 -0.45 7.01
C TRP A 42 -0.44 -1.68 6.90
N LEU A 43 0.70 -1.68 7.59
CA LEU A 43 1.60 -2.85 7.67
C LEU A 43 0.94 -4.02 8.40
N ASP A 44 0.13 -3.75 9.41
CA ASP A 44 -0.62 -4.77 10.15
C ASP A 44 -1.87 -5.24 9.40
N GLY A 45 -2.29 -4.55 8.34
CA GLY A 45 -3.51 -4.86 7.58
C GLY A 45 -4.81 -4.46 8.29
N THR A 46 -4.70 -3.73 9.41
CA THR A 46 -5.85 -3.25 10.19
C THR A 46 -6.65 -2.17 9.46
N ASN A 47 -5.97 -1.36 8.65
CA ASN A 47 -6.61 -0.31 7.85
C ASN A 47 -5.88 -0.18 6.51
N ALA A 48 -6.59 0.22 5.45
CA ALA A 48 -5.96 0.50 4.17
C ALA A 48 -5.70 2.02 4.01
N PRO A 49 -4.68 2.43 3.23
CA PRO A 49 -4.49 3.83 2.88
C PRO A 49 -5.70 4.34 2.07
N ARG A 50 -6.14 5.56 2.34
CA ARG A 50 -7.20 6.21 1.54
C ARG A 50 -6.62 6.76 0.25
N GLY A 51 -7.47 7.20 -0.68
CA GLY A 51 -7.05 7.67 -2.01
C GLY A 51 -5.88 8.67 -2.00
N ALA A 52 -5.90 9.68 -1.11
CA ALA A 52 -4.81 10.65 -1.02
C ALA A 52 -3.49 10.05 -0.49
N GLU A 53 -3.57 9.09 0.44
CA GLU A 53 -2.41 8.37 1.00
C GLU A 53 -1.86 7.37 -0.02
N LEU A 54 -2.74 6.70 -0.77
CA LEU A 54 -2.38 5.79 -1.85
C LEU A 54 -1.62 6.51 -2.97
N ILE A 55 -2.10 7.66 -3.43
CA ILE A 55 -1.43 8.42 -4.50
C ILE A 55 -0.01 8.79 -4.09
N ARG A 56 0.18 9.24 -2.84
CA ARG A 56 1.51 9.57 -2.31
C ARG A 56 2.40 8.33 -2.15
N LEU A 57 1.85 7.22 -1.69
CA LEU A 57 2.58 5.95 -1.66
C LEU A 57 3.02 5.49 -3.05
N MET A 58 2.16 5.65 -4.07
CA MET A 58 2.48 5.32 -5.44
C MET A 58 3.57 6.22 -6.02
N GLN A 59 3.62 7.50 -5.63
CA GLN A 59 4.69 8.42 -6.06
C GLN A 59 6.06 8.01 -5.48
N GLU A 60 6.08 7.60 -4.21
CA GLU A 60 7.33 7.22 -3.52
C GLU A 60 7.76 5.77 -3.80
N CYS A 61 6.84 4.90 -4.19
CA CYS A 61 7.09 3.48 -4.39
C CYS A 61 6.53 2.99 -5.74
N ASP A 62 7.40 2.93 -6.76
CA ASP A 62 7.02 2.44 -8.09
C ASP A 62 6.56 0.97 -8.08
N GLU A 63 7.04 0.16 -7.14
CA GLU A 63 6.63 -1.25 -7.02
C GLU A 63 5.20 -1.41 -6.49
N LEU A 64 4.79 -0.56 -5.53
CA LEU A 64 3.40 -0.51 -5.10
C LEU A 64 2.50 0.00 -6.23
N ARG A 65 2.99 0.96 -7.01
CA ARG A 65 2.28 1.46 -8.18
C ARG A 65 2.06 0.35 -9.21
N ASP A 66 3.10 -0.41 -9.55
CA ASP A 66 3.04 -1.53 -10.50
C ASP A 66 2.05 -2.61 -10.04
N GLU A 67 2.12 -3.02 -8.77
CA GLU A 67 1.24 -4.05 -8.22
C GLU A 67 -0.23 -3.61 -8.21
N ILE A 68 -0.52 -2.34 -7.89
CA ILE A 68 -1.89 -1.83 -7.98
C ILE A 68 -2.36 -1.74 -9.44
N PHE A 69 -1.49 -1.33 -10.38
CA PHE A 69 -1.85 -1.36 -11.79
C PHE A 69 -2.14 -2.77 -12.26
N ARG A 70 -1.32 -3.76 -11.89
CA ARG A 70 -1.56 -5.18 -12.18
C ARG A 70 -2.91 -5.63 -11.65
N LEU A 71 -3.25 -5.29 -10.40
CA LEU A 71 -4.55 -5.60 -9.81
C LEU A 71 -5.72 -4.96 -10.58
N VAL A 72 -5.53 -3.73 -11.08
CA VAL A 72 -6.50 -3.03 -11.93
C VAL A 72 -6.64 -3.74 -13.27
N GLU A 73 -5.56 -4.23 -13.87
CA GLU A 73 -5.60 -4.99 -15.13
C GLU A 73 -6.24 -6.37 -14.96
N GLU A 74 -5.92 -7.09 -13.88
CA GLU A 74 -6.57 -8.35 -13.51
C GLU A 74 -8.08 -8.15 -13.26
N GLY A 75 -8.46 -7.02 -12.66
CA GLY A 75 -9.86 -6.65 -12.47
C GLY A 75 -10.61 -6.30 -13.76
N LYS A 76 -9.90 -5.86 -14.81
CA LYS A 76 -10.50 -5.70 -16.15
C LYS A 76 -10.77 -7.06 -16.80
N CYS A 77 -9.93 -8.07 -16.53
CA CYS A 77 -10.07 -9.44 -17.07
C CYS A 77 -11.23 -10.24 -16.45
N GLN A 78 -11.70 -9.89 -15.25
CA GLN A 78 -12.87 -10.54 -14.59
C GLN A 78 -14.23 -9.95 -14.97
N LYS A 79 -14.28 -8.96 -15.88
CA LYS A 79 -15.51 -8.39 -16.44
C LYS A 79 -15.64 -8.76 -17.91
N GLU A 80 -15.65 -10.04 -18.23
CA GLU A 80 -16.14 -10.56 -19.52
C GLU A 80 -17.05 -11.76 -19.30
#